data_AF-A0AAW4BPQ8-F1
#
_entry.id   AF-A0AAW4BPQ8-F1
#
_cell.length_a   1.000
_cell.length_b   1.000
_cell.length_c   1.000
_cell.angle_alpha   90.00
_cell.angle_beta   90.00
_cell.angle_gamma   90.00
#
_symmetry.space_group_name_H-M   'P 1'
#
loop_
_entity.id
_entity.type
_entity.pdbx_description
1 polymer ?
#
loop_
_entity_poly.entity_id
_entity_poly.type
_entity_poly.pdbx_seq_one_letter_code
_entity_poly.pdbx_strand_id
1 'polypeptide(L)'
;MRKISKLNAAKITGLHGKMNLIKSQYNGLISDLDSQIQNLVEEFNAKNSERLEELQTAYSETAVELRGVVLDQVNLMETYIGDRSDTWLDGDSGFDYRYWSEVWEEFGDFLEIAEYQEFDIQIKLETLEIEELPPFNPNLK
;
A
#
# COMPACT_ATOMS: atom_id res chain seq x y z
N MET A 1 1.51 -53.77 28.19
CA MET A 1 0.89 -52.47 28.53
C MET A 1 -0.17 -52.69 29.60
N ARG A 2 -0.18 -51.89 30.68
CA ARG A 2 -1.26 -51.92 31.69
C ARG A 2 -2.49 -51.26 31.09
N LYS A 3 -3.63 -51.97 31.06
CA LYS A 3 -4.91 -51.39 30.59
C LYS A 3 -5.32 -50.26 31.54
N ILE A 4 -5.73 -49.12 30.98
CA ILE A 4 -6.35 -48.03 31.74
C ILE A 4 -7.62 -48.60 32.42
N SER A 5 -7.85 -48.23 33.68
CA SER A 5 -9.06 -48.66 34.39
C SER A 5 -10.30 -48.05 33.74
N LYS A 6 -11.45 -48.75 33.80
CA LYS A 6 -12.72 -48.22 33.24
C LYS A 6 -13.07 -46.83 33.77
N LEU A 7 -12.81 -46.60 35.06
CA LEU A 7 -13.02 -45.30 35.71
C LEU A 7 -12.14 -44.20 35.11
N ASN A 8 -10.84 -44.48 34.92
CA ASN A 8 -9.91 -43.52 34.35
C ASN A 8 -10.21 -43.27 32.86
N ALA A 9 -10.59 -44.31 32.10
CA ALA A 9 -11.01 -44.16 30.71
C ALA A 9 -12.23 -43.23 30.60
N ALA A 10 -13.27 -43.45 31.42
CA ALA A 10 -14.44 -42.57 31.44
C ALA A 10 -14.09 -41.13 31.81
N LYS A 11 -13.21 -40.93 32.81
CA LYS A 11 -12.74 -39.60 33.22
C LYS A 11 -11.99 -38.88 32.08
N ILE A 12 -11.06 -39.57 31.41
CA ILE A 12 -10.29 -38.99 30.30
C ILE A 12 -11.20 -38.67 29.13
N THR A 13 -12.11 -39.56 28.74
CA THR A 13 -13.09 -39.30 27.67
C THR A 13 -13.93 -38.06 27.97
N GLY A 14 -14.42 -37.91 29.20
CA GLY A 14 -15.19 -36.72 29.60
C GLY A 14 -14.38 -35.43 29.55
N LEU A 15 -13.11 -35.45 29.99
CA LEU A 15 -12.22 -34.29 29.91
C LEU A 15 -11.82 -33.96 28.47
N HIS A 16 -11.52 -34.96 27.65
CA HIS A 16 -11.22 -34.79 26.22
C HIS A 16 -12.40 -34.16 25.48
N GLY A 17 -13.63 -34.62 25.75
CA GLY A 17 -14.84 -33.99 25.21
C GLY A 17 -14.99 -32.52 25.61
N LYS A 18 -14.71 -32.17 26.87
CA LYS A 18 -14.70 -30.77 27.32
C LYS A 18 -13.62 -29.94 26.62
N MET A 19 -12.41 -30.48 26.46
CA MET A 19 -11.33 -29.80 25.73
C MET A 19 -11.70 -29.56 24.26
N ASN A 20 -12.32 -30.54 23.59
CA ASN A 20 -12.79 -30.38 22.22
C ASN A 20 -13.84 -29.27 22.09
N LEU A 21 -14.79 -29.20 23.02
CA LEU A 21 -15.79 -28.13 23.02
C LEU A 21 -15.12 -26.74 23.17
N ILE A 22 -14.22 -26.59 24.15
CA ILE A 22 -13.49 -25.34 24.37
C ILE A 22 -12.68 -24.96 23.12
N LYS A 23 -11.98 -25.92 22.52
CA LYS A 23 -11.17 -25.68 21.32
C LYS A 23 -12.03 -25.31 20.11
N SER A 24 -13.17 -25.96 19.93
CA SER A 24 -14.14 -25.59 18.89
C SER A 24 -14.66 -24.16 19.08
N GLN A 25 -14.94 -23.75 20.32
CA GLN A 25 -15.36 -22.37 20.62
C GLN A 25 -14.23 -21.37 20.35
N TYR A 26 -13.00 -21.70 20.75
CA TYR A 26 -11.81 -20.89 20.46
C TYR A 26 -11.61 -20.72 18.95
N ASN A 27 -11.63 -21.81 18.17
CA ASN A 27 -11.48 -21.75 16.72
C ASN A 27 -12.61 -20.94 16.06
N GLY A 28 -13.84 -21.04 16.58
CA GLY A 28 -14.96 -20.19 16.13
C GLY A 28 -14.67 -18.70 16.35
N LEU A 29 -14.21 -18.32 17.54
CA LEU A 29 -13.83 -16.93 17.84
C LEU A 29 -12.69 -16.42 16.94
N ILE A 30 -11.69 -17.26 16.66
CA ILE A 30 -10.59 -16.92 15.75
C ILE A 30 -11.11 -16.70 14.33
N SER A 31 -11.98 -17.59 13.82
CA SER A 31 -12.59 -17.46 12.50
C SER A 31 -13.46 -16.20 12.38
N ASP A 32 -14.23 -15.87 13.41
CA ASP A 32 -15.05 -14.66 13.46
C ASP A 32 -14.20 -13.40 13.47
N LEU A 33 -13.08 -13.41 14.21
CA LEU A 33 -12.12 -12.32 14.25
C LEU A 33 -11.41 -12.13 12.91
N ASP A 34 -10.92 -13.22 12.31
CA ASP A 34 -10.26 -13.21 11.00
C ASP A 34 -11.18 -12.60 9.94
N SER A 35 -12.45 -13.04 9.91
CA SER A 35 -13.46 -12.52 8.98
C SER A 35 -13.72 -11.01 9.18
N GLN A 36 -13.81 -10.55 10.43
CA GLN A 36 -13.99 -9.12 10.73
C GLN A 36 -12.80 -8.28 10.29
N ILE A 37 -11.58 -8.79 10.50
CA ILE A 37 -10.35 -8.12 10.11
C ILE A 37 -10.24 -8.04 8.57
N GLN A 38 -10.53 -9.13 7.87
CA GLN A 38 -10.51 -9.16 6.40
C GLN A 38 -11.52 -8.16 5.82
N ASN A 39 -12.76 -8.15 6.34
CA ASN A 39 -13.77 -7.18 5.90
C ASN A 39 -13.30 -5.72 6.13
N LEU A 40 -12.71 -5.42 7.28
CA LEU A 40 -12.18 -4.09 7.56
C LEU A 40 -11.08 -3.68 6.56
N VAL A 41 -10.20 -4.61 6.21
CA VAL A 41 -9.12 -4.38 5.23
C VAL A 41 -9.68 -4.21 3.82
N GLU A 42 -10.66 -5.00 3.43
CA GLU A 42 -11.35 -4.86 2.14
C GLU A 42 -12.05 -3.50 2.03
N GLU A 43 -12.80 -3.09 3.05
CA GLU A 43 -13.46 -1.79 3.11
C GLU A 43 -12.44 -0.65 3.07
N PHE A 44 -11.34 -0.76 3.82
CA PHE A 44 -10.26 0.21 3.82
C PHE A 44 -9.62 0.30 2.43
N ASN A 45 -9.23 -0.82 1.83
CA ASN A 45 -8.59 -0.84 0.53
C ASN A 45 -9.53 -0.27 -0.54
N ALA A 46 -10.80 -0.68 -0.57
CA ALA A 46 -11.78 -0.17 -1.54
C ALA A 46 -11.99 1.35 -1.41
N LYS A 47 -12.21 1.85 -0.18
CA LYS A 47 -12.44 3.28 0.06
C LYS A 47 -11.22 4.13 -0.29
N ASN A 48 -10.02 3.65 0.04
CA ASN A 48 -8.80 4.43 -0.18
C ASN A 48 -8.28 4.29 -1.61
N SER A 49 -8.51 3.17 -2.30
CA SER A 49 -8.10 3.03 -3.70
C SER A 49 -8.85 4.00 -4.62
N GLU A 50 -10.15 4.17 -4.45
CA GLU A 50 -10.91 5.22 -5.16
C GLU A 50 -10.33 6.61 -4.88
N ARG A 51 -10.08 6.93 -3.60
CA ARG A 51 -9.51 8.23 -3.22
C ARG A 51 -8.08 8.43 -3.75
N LEU A 52 -7.28 7.38 -3.83
CA LEU A 52 -5.93 7.43 -4.39
C LEU A 52 -5.98 7.66 -5.91
N GLU A 53 -6.91 7.02 -6.62
CA GLU A 53 -7.14 7.25 -8.06
C GLU A 53 -7.58 8.69 -8.34
N GLU A 54 -8.48 9.25 -7.53
CA GLU A 54 -8.86 10.67 -7.61
C GLU A 54 -7.65 11.60 -7.40
N LEU A 55 -6.84 11.33 -6.37
CA LEU A 55 -5.66 12.14 -6.06
C LEU A 55 -4.58 12.01 -7.14
N GLN A 56 -4.38 10.81 -7.68
CA GLN A 56 -3.43 10.54 -8.76
C GLN A 56 -3.86 11.29 -10.03
N THR A 57 -5.14 11.23 -10.38
CA THR A 57 -5.69 11.96 -11.53
C THR A 57 -5.50 13.45 -11.35
N ALA A 58 -5.89 14.01 -10.20
CA ALA A 58 -5.73 15.44 -9.93
C ALA A 58 -4.26 15.88 -9.93
N TYR A 59 -3.35 15.05 -9.41
CA TYR A 59 -1.91 15.32 -9.41
C TYR A 59 -1.35 15.33 -10.84
N SER A 60 -1.69 14.33 -11.65
CA SER A 60 -1.29 14.21 -13.05
C SER A 60 -1.81 15.38 -13.88
N GLU A 61 -3.10 15.70 -13.78
CA GLU A 61 -3.71 16.83 -14.48
C GLU A 61 -3.04 18.17 -14.10
N THR A 62 -2.78 18.38 -12.80
CA THR A 62 -2.07 19.57 -12.32
C THR A 62 -0.64 19.63 -12.86
N ALA A 63 0.06 18.50 -12.95
CA ALA A 63 1.41 18.42 -13.50
C ALA A 63 1.42 18.80 -14.99
N VAL A 64 0.46 18.29 -15.77
CA VAL A 64 0.30 18.64 -17.20
C VAL A 64 0.03 20.13 -17.38
N GLU A 65 -0.92 20.69 -16.62
CA GLU A 65 -1.25 22.12 -16.69
C GLU A 65 -0.04 22.99 -16.34
N LEU A 66 0.66 22.66 -15.25
CA LEU A 66 1.83 23.39 -14.80
C LEU A 66 2.97 23.28 -15.81
N ARG A 67 3.18 22.10 -16.42
CA ARG A 67 4.20 21.92 -17.47
C ARG A 67 3.89 22.76 -18.70
N GLY A 68 2.62 22.88 -19.08
CA GLY A 68 2.20 23.80 -20.15
C GLY A 68 2.61 25.24 -19.87
N VAL A 69 2.32 25.74 -18.65
CA VAL A 69 2.72 27.10 -18.24
C VAL A 69 4.23 27.28 -18.20
N VAL A 70 4.97 26.27 -17.71
CA VAL A 70 6.44 26.26 -17.69
C VAL A 70 7.01 26.35 -19.09
N LEU A 71 6.52 25.53 -20.02
CA LEU A 71 6.95 25.55 -21.42
C LEU A 71 6.66 26.89 -22.09
N ASP A 72 5.49 27.48 -21.87
CA ASP A 72 5.17 28.81 -22.38
C ASP A 72 6.14 29.87 -21.85
N GLN A 73 6.49 29.81 -20.56
CA GLN A 73 7.42 30.76 -19.94
C GLN A 73 8.86 30.58 -20.45
N VAL A 74 9.30 29.34 -20.67
CA VAL A 74 10.59 29.02 -21.31
C VAL A 74 10.63 29.57 -22.73
N ASN A 75 9.62 29.28 -23.55
CA ASN A 75 9.52 29.79 -24.93
C ASN A 75 9.55 31.32 -25.01
N LEU A 76 8.87 32.00 -24.08
CA LEU A 76 8.91 33.48 -24.00
C LEU A 76 10.31 33.99 -23.68
N MET A 77 11.03 33.32 -22.78
CA MET A 77 12.39 33.70 -22.44
C MET A 77 13.36 33.42 -23.59
N GLU A 78 13.25 32.26 -24.23
CA GLU A 78 14.05 31.92 -25.42
C GLU A 78 13.86 32.94 -26.55
N THR A 79 12.61 33.36 -26.80
CA THR A 79 12.30 34.42 -27.78
C THR A 79 12.97 35.73 -27.39
N TYR A 80 12.83 36.13 -26.12
CA TYR A 80 13.44 37.35 -25.60
C TYR A 80 14.98 37.36 -25.71
N ILE A 81 15.62 36.20 -25.49
CA ILE A 81 17.07 36.03 -25.62
C ILE A 81 17.50 36.01 -27.08
N GLY A 82 16.72 35.40 -27.98
CA GLY A 82 16.98 35.37 -29.41
C GLY A 82 17.08 36.76 -30.04
N ASP A 83 16.43 37.76 -29.45
CA ASP A 83 16.48 39.17 -29.87
C ASP A 83 17.71 39.94 -29.32
N ARG A 84 18.58 39.31 -28.52
CA ARG A 84 19.75 39.95 -27.88
C ARG A 84 21.04 39.78 -28.70
N SER A 85 22.03 40.62 -28.44
CA SER A 85 23.36 40.50 -29.07
C SER A 85 24.24 39.48 -28.34
N ASP A 86 25.18 38.87 -29.05
CA ASP A 86 26.11 37.88 -28.48
C ASP A 86 26.86 38.41 -27.24
N THR A 87 27.25 39.68 -27.26
CA THR A 87 27.92 40.34 -26.13
C THR A 87 27.06 40.45 -24.86
N TRP A 88 25.73 40.34 -24.98
CA TRP A 88 24.82 40.30 -23.84
C TRP A 88 24.94 38.97 -23.10
N LEU A 89 25.14 37.87 -23.83
CA LEU A 89 25.29 36.51 -23.29
C LEU A 89 26.62 36.30 -22.56
N ASP A 90 27.61 37.17 -22.82
CA ASP A 90 28.93 37.15 -22.20
C ASP A 90 29.00 37.92 -20.86
N GLY A 91 27.95 38.70 -20.54
CA GLY A 91 27.87 39.46 -19.30
C GLY A 91 27.12 38.73 -18.17
N ASP A 92 27.03 39.37 -17.00
CA ASP A 92 26.34 38.83 -15.82
C ASP A 92 24.90 38.39 -16.12
N SER A 93 24.17 39.15 -16.96
CA SER A 93 22.81 38.79 -17.38
C SER A 93 22.74 37.51 -18.20
N GLY A 94 23.77 37.21 -18.98
CA GLY A 94 23.89 35.95 -19.73
C GLY A 94 24.19 34.76 -18.81
N PHE A 95 24.96 34.98 -17.73
CA PHE A 95 25.16 33.97 -16.69
C PHE A 95 23.85 33.69 -15.95
N ASP A 96 23.14 34.73 -15.52
CA ASP A 96 21.84 34.62 -14.83
C ASP A 96 20.80 33.87 -15.68
N TYR A 97 20.77 34.14 -16.99
CA TYR A 97 19.90 33.41 -17.92
C TYR A 97 20.24 31.93 -18.01
N ARG A 98 21.52 31.55 -18.13
CA ARG A 98 21.91 30.12 -18.20
C ARG A 98 21.51 29.38 -16.94
N TYR A 99 21.80 29.97 -15.78
CA TYR A 99 21.39 29.41 -14.50
C TYR A 99 19.87 29.27 -14.40
N TRP A 100 19.13 30.30 -14.83
CA TRP A 100 17.69 30.24 -14.91
C TRP A 100 17.22 29.10 -15.85
N SER A 101 17.81 28.95 -17.04
CA SER A 101 17.45 27.90 -18.00
C SER A 101 17.62 26.51 -17.41
N GLU A 102 18.78 26.23 -16.78
CA GLU A 102 19.07 24.95 -16.14
C GLU A 102 18.02 24.60 -15.07
N VAL A 103 17.67 25.55 -14.19
CA VAL A 103 16.67 25.33 -13.14
C VAL A 103 15.27 25.04 -13.73
N TRP A 104 14.92 25.70 -14.83
CA TRP A 104 13.61 25.53 -15.46
C TRP A 104 13.52 24.24 -16.29
N GLU A 105 14.61 23.80 -16.89
CA GLU A 105 14.73 22.47 -17.51
C GLU A 105 14.57 21.35 -16.47
N GLU A 106 15.31 21.42 -15.35
CA GLU A 106 15.18 20.46 -14.24
C GLU A 106 13.75 20.40 -13.70
N PHE A 107 13.10 21.56 -13.59
CA PHE A 107 11.70 21.62 -13.17
C PHE A 107 10.74 21.02 -14.19
N GLY A 108 10.98 21.22 -15.49
CA GLY A 108 10.22 20.59 -16.57
C GLY A 108 10.33 19.07 -16.54
N ASP A 109 11.53 18.54 -16.34
CA ASP A 109 11.79 17.10 -16.21
C ASP A 109 11.05 16.50 -15.00
N PHE A 110 11.06 17.22 -13.87
CA PHE A 110 10.28 16.83 -12.69
C PHE A 110 8.79 16.72 -13.01
N LEU A 111 8.23 17.69 -13.73
CA LEU A 111 6.80 17.70 -14.09
C LEU A 111 6.46 16.54 -15.03
N GLU A 112 7.32 16.23 -15.99
CA GLU A 112 7.13 15.07 -16.88
C GLU A 112 7.06 13.75 -16.10
N ILE A 113 7.89 13.59 -15.07
CA ILE A 113 7.80 12.42 -14.18
C ILE A 113 6.50 12.46 -13.35
N ALA A 114 6.13 13.64 -12.85
CA ALA A 114 4.93 13.82 -12.05
C ALA A 114 3.63 13.47 -12.79
N GLU A 115 3.57 13.68 -14.11
CA GLU A 115 2.43 13.29 -14.96
C GLU A 115 2.11 11.78 -14.87
N TYR A 116 3.11 10.94 -14.63
CA TYR A 116 3.00 9.49 -14.61
C TYR A 116 3.15 8.87 -13.22
N GLN A 117 3.14 9.69 -12.15
CA GLN A 117 3.30 9.19 -10.79
C GLN A 117 2.11 8.33 -10.37
N GLU A 118 2.37 7.07 -10.04
CA GLU A 118 1.36 6.15 -9.50
C GLU A 118 1.29 6.24 -7.97
N PHE A 119 0.07 6.22 -7.43
CA PHE A 119 -0.20 6.15 -6.00
C PHE A 119 -0.83 4.79 -5.66
N ASP A 120 -0.02 3.82 -5.21
CA ASP A 120 -0.52 2.50 -4.81
C ASP A 120 -0.26 2.23 -3.32
N ILE A 121 -1.32 1.81 -2.63
CA ILE A 121 -1.26 1.26 -1.27
C ILE A 121 -2.27 0.11 -1.18
N GLN A 122 -1.77 -1.08 -0.87
CA GLN A 122 -2.60 -2.25 -0.59
C GLN A 122 -2.21 -2.89 0.75
N ILE A 123 -3.16 -2.94 1.69
CA ILE A 123 -2.97 -3.69 2.93
C ILE A 123 -3.33 -5.16 2.68
N LYS A 124 -2.41 -6.06 3.02
CA LYS A 124 -2.59 -7.52 2.95
C LYS A 124 -2.38 -8.12 4.33
N LEU A 125 -3.27 -9.00 4.75
CA LEU A 125 -3.16 -9.73 6.02
C LEU A 125 -3.21 -11.24 5.77
N GLU A 126 -2.40 -11.96 6.53
CA GLU A 126 -2.43 -13.42 6.59
C GLU A 126 -3.59 -13.89 7.46
N THR A 127 -4.16 -15.05 7.11
CA THR A 127 -5.24 -15.68 7.88
C THR A 127 -4.73 -16.21 9.21
N LEU A 128 -5.52 -16.03 10.27
CA LEU A 128 -5.20 -16.59 11.58
C LEU A 128 -5.29 -18.14 11.58
N GLU A 129 -4.32 -18.80 12.21
CA GLU A 129 -4.27 -20.26 12.27
C GLU A 129 -5.28 -20.83 13.29
N ILE A 130 -5.94 -21.92 12.89
CA ILE A 130 -6.75 -22.75 13.78
C ILE A 130 -5.96 -23.97 14.22
N GLU A 131 -6.18 -24.43 15.45
CA GLU A 131 -5.55 -25.65 15.93
C GLU A 131 -6.55 -26.82 16.02
N GLU A 132 -6.06 -28.05 15.91
CA GLU A 132 -6.84 -29.27 16.19
C GLU A 132 -6.33 -30.00 17.46
N LEU A 133 -7.23 -30.67 18.16
CA LEU A 133 -6.88 -31.56 19.28
C LEU A 133 -6.64 -32.97 18.75
N PRO A 134 -5.55 -33.66 19.16
CA PRO A 134 -5.33 -35.03 18.74
C PRO A 134 -6.46 -35.97 19.22
N PRO A 135 -6.80 -37.00 18.42
CA PRO A 135 -7.85 -37.93 18.77
C PRO A 135 -7.47 -38.79 19.99
N PHE A 136 -8.43 -39.04 20.87
CA PHE A 136 -8.29 -39.98 21.98
C PHE A 136 -9.14 -41.23 21.75
N ASN A 137 -8.50 -42.41 21.70
CA ASN A 137 -9.18 -43.70 21.59
C ASN A 137 -8.82 -44.60 22.78
N PRO A 138 -9.71 -44.76 23.78
CA PRO A 138 -9.44 -45.61 24.94
C PRO A 138 -9.47 -47.12 24.63
N ASN A 139 -9.86 -47.52 23.42
CA ASN A 139 -10.02 -48.91 22.99
C ASN A 139 -8.88 -49.42 22.08
N LEU A 140 -7.81 -48.65 21.89
CA LEU A 140 -6.61 -49.14 21.20
C LEU A 140 -6.03 -50.33 21.99
N LYS A 141 -5.97 -51.49 21.34
CA LYS A 141 -5.50 -52.77 21.92
C LYS A 141 -3.99 -52.78 22.13
#